data_AF-A0AA41SKI6-F1
#
_entry.id   AF-A0AA41SKI6-F1
#
_cell.length_a   1.000
_cell.length_b   1.000
_cell.length_c   1.000
_cell.angle_alpha   90.00
_cell.angle_beta   90.00
_cell.angle_gamma   90.00
#
_symmetry.space_group_name_H-M   'P 1'
#
loop_
_entity.id
_entity.type
_entity.pdbx_description
1 polymer ?
#
loop_
_entity_poly.entity_id
_entity_poly.type
_entity_poly.pdbx_seq_one_letter_code
_entity_poly.pdbx_strand_id
1 'polypeptide(L)'
;MIITKTSNFLHTITTFASPQIHHDSPNMIMSTAFVLSMLILVISVFFSIIKNKKQLPPGPRGLPLVGSLPFLDPELHTYFANQAQKFGPIFKLQLGNKLGIVISSPSLAKQVLKDQDMTFANRDVPAAGRAMTYGGQDIVWAPYGPEWRMLRKVCVRGMLGNQSMDAMHSLRHKEVRRMVQHVHTKIGSPVDVGEQMFLTMLNVITNMMWGGSSKGDDGRSRTTKIGAEFRQVVSDMTGLLGAPNVSDFFPSLARFDLQGIEKKMHVQFLRFDKIFDSIIEQRLKSEEEGGEDSTSASKDFLQILLKLKDDEDSKVPLTMNHLKALLM
;
A
#
# COMPACT_ATOMS: atom_id res chain seq x y z
N MET A 1 53.42 -74.55 -23.79
CA MET A 1 54.73 -74.06 -23.31
C MET A 1 54.97 -72.69 -23.94
N ILE A 2 54.97 -71.62 -23.12
CA ILE A 2 55.67 -70.33 -23.31
C ILE A 2 55.21 -69.49 -24.55
N ILE A 3 54.33 -68.49 -24.40
CA ILE A 3 54.52 -67.06 -24.01
C ILE A 3 54.74 -66.08 -25.20
N THR A 4 53.84 -65.09 -25.24
CA THR A 4 53.87 -63.70 -25.80
C THR A 4 54.13 -63.39 -27.27
N LYS A 5 53.16 -62.71 -27.89
CA LYS A 5 53.13 -61.27 -28.27
C LYS A 5 51.96 -61.10 -29.24
N THR A 6 51.02 -60.19 -29.00
CA THR A 6 50.95 -58.88 -29.69
C THR A 6 49.70 -58.18 -29.14
N SER A 7 49.81 -57.22 -28.22
CA SER A 7 49.91 -55.78 -28.53
C SER A 7 49.45 -55.43 -29.94
N ASN A 8 48.13 -55.34 -30.16
CA ASN A 8 47.50 -54.53 -31.21
C ASN A 8 45.96 -54.44 -31.12
N PHE A 9 45.31 -55.06 -30.12
CA PHE A 9 43.85 -55.03 -30.02
C PHE A 9 43.27 -53.78 -29.33
N LEU A 10 44.10 -52.96 -28.67
CA LEU A 10 43.64 -51.78 -27.92
C LEU A 10 43.54 -50.49 -28.76
N HIS A 11 43.87 -50.52 -30.06
CA HIS A 11 43.77 -49.34 -30.92
C HIS A 11 42.50 -49.31 -31.81
N THR A 12 41.70 -50.38 -31.79
CA THR A 12 40.49 -50.50 -32.64
C THR A 12 39.19 -50.16 -31.89
N ILE A 13 39.22 -50.03 -30.56
CA ILE A 13 38.01 -49.79 -29.75
C ILE A 13 37.82 -48.29 -29.39
N THR A 14 38.82 -47.44 -29.63
CA THR A 14 38.77 -46.00 -29.26
C THR A 14 38.39 -45.04 -30.38
N THR A 15 37.91 -45.52 -31.54
CA THR A 15 37.62 -44.64 -32.70
C THR A 15 36.16 -44.71 -33.19
N PHE A 16 35.21 -45.20 -32.39
CA PHE A 16 33.79 -45.24 -32.80
C PHE A 16 32.78 -44.79 -31.72
N ALA A 17 33.24 -44.02 -30.73
CA ALA A 17 32.36 -43.38 -29.76
C ALA A 17 32.85 -41.97 -29.42
N SER A 18 32.77 -41.06 -30.39
CA SER A 18 32.63 -39.64 -30.08
C SER A 18 31.29 -39.21 -30.68
N PRO A 19 30.29 -38.87 -29.86
CA PRO A 19 29.12 -38.20 -30.40
C PRO A 19 29.65 -36.90 -31.01
N GLN A 20 29.43 -36.70 -32.31
CA GLN A 20 29.53 -35.36 -32.87
C GLN A 20 28.50 -34.52 -32.13
N ILE A 21 28.95 -33.82 -31.09
CA ILE A 21 28.26 -32.68 -30.53
C ILE A 21 28.35 -31.64 -31.65
N HIS A 22 27.34 -31.65 -32.53
CA HIS A 22 27.10 -30.54 -33.42
C HIS A 22 27.10 -29.29 -32.54
N HIS A 23 28.10 -28.43 -32.73
CA HIS A 23 28.06 -27.07 -32.21
C HIS A 23 26.87 -26.41 -32.91
N ASP A 24 25.70 -26.46 -32.28
CA ASP A 24 24.53 -25.74 -32.71
C ASP A 24 24.93 -24.28 -32.89
N SER A 25 24.93 -23.83 -34.15
CA SER A 25 25.28 -22.44 -34.46
C SER A 25 24.39 -21.52 -33.63
N PRO A 26 24.92 -20.43 -33.04
CA PRO A 26 24.15 -19.55 -32.16
C PRO A 26 22.87 -19.00 -32.82
N ASN A 27 22.86 -18.92 -34.16
CA ASN A 27 21.70 -18.55 -34.97
C ASN A 27 20.56 -19.59 -34.91
N MET A 28 20.87 -20.88 -34.83
CA MET A 28 19.88 -21.96 -34.73
C MET A 28 19.22 -21.99 -33.35
N ILE A 29 19.99 -21.71 -32.29
CA ILE A 29 19.48 -21.59 -30.92
C ILE A 29 18.55 -20.36 -30.81
N MET A 30 18.95 -19.23 -31.40
CA MET A 30 18.14 -18.01 -31.38
C MET A 30 16.83 -18.16 -32.19
N SER A 31 16.90 -18.83 -33.34
CA SER A 31 15.73 -19.11 -34.18
C SER A 31 14.74 -20.06 -33.49
N THR A 32 15.23 -21.14 -32.88
CA THR A 32 14.38 -22.09 -32.14
C THR A 32 13.72 -21.44 -30.93
N ALA A 33 14.44 -20.58 -30.19
CA ALA A 33 13.87 -19.81 -29.09
C ALA A 33 12.75 -18.85 -29.55
N PHE A 34 12.92 -18.19 -30.70
CA PHE A 34 11.91 -17.29 -31.27
C PHE A 34 10.64 -18.05 -31.68
N VAL A 35 10.79 -19.20 -32.35
CA VAL A 35 9.66 -20.04 -32.75
C VAL A 35 8.90 -20.59 -31.53
N LEU A 36 9.61 -21.04 -30.49
CA LEU A 36 8.98 -21.48 -29.24
C LEU A 36 8.22 -20.35 -28.55
N SER A 37 8.81 -19.15 -28.50
CA SER A 37 8.16 -17.96 -27.92
C SER A 37 6.86 -17.62 -28.66
N MET A 38 6.88 -17.65 -29.99
CA MET A 38 5.68 -17.42 -30.82
C MET A 38 4.64 -18.52 -30.63
N LEU A 39 5.05 -19.79 -30.55
CA LEU A 39 4.14 -20.90 -30.32
C LEU A 39 3.46 -20.79 -28.94
N ILE A 40 4.22 -20.46 -27.89
CA ILE A 40 3.71 -20.23 -26.54
C ILE A 40 2.73 -19.04 -26.54
N LEU A 41 3.05 -17.97 -27.28
CA LEU A 41 2.16 -16.82 -27.43
C LEU A 41 0.83 -17.26 -28.07
N VAL A 42 0.88 -17.97 -29.21
CA VAL A 42 -0.31 -18.45 -29.93
C VAL A 42 -1.16 -19.37 -29.06
N ILE A 43 -0.54 -20.31 -28.36
CA ILE A 43 -1.21 -21.23 -27.44
C ILE A 43 -1.87 -20.44 -26.29
N SER A 44 -1.17 -19.47 -25.71
CA SER A 44 -1.69 -18.61 -24.63
C SER A 44 -2.88 -17.77 -25.09
N VAL A 45 -2.83 -17.21 -26.32
CA VAL A 45 -3.95 -16.51 -26.94
C VAL A 45 -5.14 -17.47 -27.15
N PHE A 46 -4.89 -18.66 -27.68
CA PHE A 46 -5.92 -19.67 -27.94
C PHE A 46 -6.65 -20.11 -26.66
N PHE A 47 -5.91 -20.44 -25.60
CA PHE A 47 -6.50 -20.79 -24.31
C PHE A 47 -7.23 -19.61 -23.65
N SER A 48 -6.77 -18.38 -23.86
CA SER A 48 -7.47 -17.18 -23.38
C SER A 48 -8.82 -16.99 -24.07
N ILE A 49 -8.96 -17.39 -25.33
CA ILE A 49 -10.22 -17.33 -26.09
C ILE A 49 -11.21 -18.42 -25.63
N ILE A 50 -10.71 -19.62 -25.28
CA ILE A 50 -11.54 -20.79 -24.92
C ILE A 50 -12.03 -20.75 -23.46
N LYS A 51 -11.44 -19.91 -22.61
CA LYS A 51 -11.78 -19.85 -21.19
C LYS A 51 -13.28 -19.58 -20.98
N ASN A 52 -13.92 -20.49 -20.25
CA ASN A 52 -15.36 -20.57 -19.97
C ASN A 52 -16.06 -19.20 -19.79
N LYS A 53 -17.14 -18.98 -20.55
CA LYS A 53 -18.03 -17.82 -20.44
C LYS A 53 -18.83 -17.89 -19.15
N LYS A 54 -18.20 -17.56 -18.02
CA LYS A 54 -18.98 -17.08 -16.85
C LYS A 54 -19.80 -15.88 -17.31
N GLN A 55 -21.03 -15.77 -16.84
CA GLN A 55 -21.85 -14.57 -17.07
C GLN A 55 -21.19 -13.40 -16.33
N LEU A 56 -20.29 -12.71 -17.04
CA LEU A 56 -19.64 -11.51 -16.56
C LEU A 56 -20.34 -10.29 -17.18
N PRO A 57 -20.31 -9.14 -16.49
CA PRO A 57 -20.77 -7.89 -17.07
C PRO A 57 -20.09 -7.60 -18.42
N PRO A 58 -20.72 -6.79 -19.29
CA PRO A 58 -20.07 -6.29 -20.51
C PRO A 58 -18.81 -5.48 -20.17
N GLY A 59 -17.98 -5.17 -21.16
CA GLY A 59 -16.79 -4.35 -20.92
C GLY A 59 -15.85 -4.30 -22.12
N PRO A 60 -14.86 -3.39 -22.10
CA PRO A 60 -13.86 -3.28 -23.16
C PRO A 60 -13.10 -4.60 -23.34
N ARG A 61 -12.81 -4.93 -24.59
CA ARG A 61 -11.93 -6.06 -24.93
C ARG A 61 -10.48 -5.61 -24.76
N GLY A 62 -9.75 -6.29 -23.88
CA GLY A 62 -8.32 -6.06 -23.68
C GLY A 62 -7.44 -6.84 -24.65
N LEU A 63 -6.15 -6.48 -24.71
CA LEU A 63 -5.13 -7.29 -25.39
C LEU A 63 -4.85 -8.58 -24.60
N PRO A 64 -4.31 -9.63 -25.26
CA PRO A 64 -3.79 -10.80 -24.56
C PRO A 64 -2.77 -10.40 -23.49
N LEU A 65 -2.75 -11.11 -22.36
CA LEU A 65 -1.86 -10.95 -21.20
C LEU A 65 -2.04 -9.64 -20.40
N VAL A 66 -2.01 -8.47 -21.05
CA VAL A 66 -2.04 -7.16 -20.38
C VAL A 66 -3.46 -6.61 -20.19
N GLY A 67 -4.44 -7.16 -20.90
CA GLY A 67 -5.82 -6.72 -20.81
C GLY A 67 -6.00 -5.28 -21.30
N SER A 68 -6.69 -4.47 -20.50
CA SER A 68 -7.02 -3.08 -20.76
C SER A 68 -5.95 -2.09 -20.27
N LEU A 69 -4.88 -2.56 -19.60
CA LEU A 69 -3.84 -1.69 -19.02
C LEU A 69 -3.29 -0.65 -20.02
N PRO A 70 -2.92 -1.00 -21.27
CA PRO A 70 -2.36 -0.02 -22.21
C PRO A 70 -3.35 1.04 -22.69
N PHE A 71 -4.65 0.85 -22.44
CA PHE A 71 -5.71 1.74 -22.88
C PHE A 71 -6.31 2.56 -21.73
N LEU A 72 -5.77 2.43 -20.51
CA LEU A 72 -6.21 3.25 -19.39
C LEU A 72 -5.74 4.68 -19.58
N ASP A 73 -6.65 5.61 -19.30
CA ASP A 73 -6.33 7.03 -19.18
C ASP A 73 -5.75 7.31 -17.78
N PRO A 74 -4.75 8.18 -17.63
CA PRO A 74 -4.28 8.65 -16.32
C PRO A 74 -5.42 9.20 -15.44
N GLU A 75 -6.41 9.88 -16.04
CA GLU A 75 -7.62 10.37 -15.36
C GLU A 75 -8.66 9.25 -15.22
N LEU A 76 -8.33 8.23 -14.41
CA LEU A 76 -9.07 6.97 -14.30
C LEU A 76 -10.57 7.15 -14.00
N HIS A 77 -10.93 8.09 -13.13
CA HIS A 77 -12.32 8.31 -12.74
C HIS A 77 -13.17 8.83 -13.92
N THR A 78 -12.64 9.76 -14.71
CA THR A 78 -13.29 10.27 -15.93
C THR A 78 -13.33 9.20 -17.01
N TYR A 79 -12.25 8.45 -17.18
CA TYR A 79 -12.23 7.30 -18.09
C TYR A 79 -13.32 6.28 -17.75
N PHE A 80 -13.45 5.86 -16.50
CA PHE A 80 -14.46 4.90 -16.09
C PHE A 80 -15.88 5.44 -16.23
N ALA A 81 -16.12 6.73 -15.99
CA ALA A 81 -17.41 7.37 -16.27
C ALA A 81 -17.78 7.29 -17.77
N ASN A 82 -16.81 7.54 -18.65
CA ASN A 82 -17.01 7.41 -20.10
C ASN A 82 -17.24 5.95 -20.55
N GLN A 83 -16.56 4.98 -19.92
CA GLN A 83 -16.80 3.57 -20.17
C GLN A 83 -18.20 3.14 -19.70
N ALA A 84 -18.69 3.66 -18.58
CA ALA A 84 -20.03 3.39 -18.07
C ALA A 84 -21.13 3.84 -19.04
N GLN A 85 -20.94 4.95 -19.76
CA GLN A 85 -21.87 5.40 -20.80
C GLN A 85 -21.96 4.40 -21.97
N LYS A 86 -20.89 3.64 -22.25
CA LYS A 86 -20.82 2.68 -23.37
C LYS A 86 -21.27 1.28 -22.97
N PHE A 87 -20.86 0.82 -21.79
CA PHE A 87 -21.06 -0.56 -21.35
C PHE A 87 -22.16 -0.70 -20.29
N GLY A 88 -22.70 0.41 -19.80
CA GLY A 88 -23.72 0.43 -18.76
C GLY A 88 -23.14 0.59 -17.34
N PRO A 89 -24.01 0.62 -16.32
CA PRO A 89 -23.65 0.98 -14.95
C PRO A 89 -22.77 -0.05 -14.23
N ILE A 90 -22.64 -1.25 -14.80
CA ILE A 90 -21.74 -2.30 -14.33
C ILE A 90 -21.00 -2.88 -15.52
N PHE A 91 -19.68 -2.83 -15.47
CA PHE A 91 -18.84 -3.36 -16.55
C PHE A 91 -17.54 -3.93 -15.98
N LYS A 92 -16.94 -4.84 -16.74
CA LYS A 92 -15.68 -5.48 -16.41
C LYS A 92 -14.52 -4.85 -17.16
N LEU A 93 -13.31 -5.00 -16.61
CA LEU A 93 -12.05 -4.74 -17.29
C LEU A 93 -11.02 -5.77 -16.85
N GLN A 94 -10.13 -6.13 -17.75
CA GLN A 94 -9.01 -7.02 -17.43
C GLN A 94 -7.77 -6.16 -17.17
N LEU A 95 -7.15 -6.27 -16.01
CA LEU A 95 -5.97 -5.50 -15.60
C LEU A 95 -4.80 -6.46 -15.40
N GLY A 96 -4.06 -6.75 -16.48
CA GLY A 96 -3.09 -7.85 -16.47
C GLY A 96 -3.79 -9.17 -16.15
N ASN A 97 -3.37 -9.83 -15.07
CA ASN A 97 -3.98 -11.08 -14.60
C ASN A 97 -5.19 -10.88 -13.67
N LYS A 98 -5.56 -9.63 -13.34
CA LYS A 98 -6.68 -9.33 -12.44
C LYS A 98 -7.94 -8.92 -13.19
N LEU A 99 -9.09 -9.40 -12.73
CA LEU A 99 -10.40 -8.96 -13.23
C LEU A 99 -10.91 -7.82 -12.34
N GLY A 100 -11.09 -6.63 -12.91
CA GLY A 100 -11.76 -5.51 -12.28
C GLY A 100 -13.23 -5.45 -12.67
N ILE A 101 -14.09 -5.09 -11.72
CA ILE A 101 -15.51 -4.78 -11.96
C ILE A 101 -15.73 -3.34 -11.50
N VAL A 102 -16.22 -2.49 -12.41
CA VAL A 102 -16.57 -1.11 -12.12
C VAL A 102 -18.07 -1.01 -11.91
N ILE A 103 -18.45 -0.33 -10.83
CA ILE A 103 -19.82 -0.02 -10.47
C ILE A 103 -19.98 1.50 -10.52
N SER A 104 -20.98 1.95 -11.26
CA SER A 104 -21.20 3.37 -11.57
C SER A 104 -22.66 3.80 -11.43
N SER A 105 -23.47 3.06 -10.66
CA SER A 105 -24.82 3.49 -10.28
C SER A 105 -25.03 3.46 -8.76
N PRO A 106 -25.85 4.39 -8.20
CA PRO A 106 -26.17 4.40 -6.78
C PRO A 106 -26.85 3.12 -6.29
N SER A 107 -27.75 2.53 -7.09
CA SER A 107 -28.47 1.31 -6.73
C SER A 107 -27.53 0.11 -6.57
N LEU A 108 -26.58 -0.06 -7.49
CA LEU A 108 -25.59 -1.13 -7.42
C LEU A 108 -24.54 -0.86 -6.34
N ALA A 109 -24.14 0.40 -6.14
CA ALA A 109 -23.26 0.77 -5.04
C ALA A 109 -23.90 0.45 -3.68
N LYS A 110 -25.20 0.72 -3.50
CA LYS A 110 -25.94 0.29 -2.29
C LYS A 110 -25.93 -1.24 -2.15
N GLN A 111 -26.15 -1.96 -3.24
CA GLN A 111 -26.15 -3.42 -3.18
C GLN A 111 -24.79 -3.97 -2.70
N VAL A 112 -23.68 -3.41 -3.18
CA VAL A 112 -22.32 -3.86 -2.83
C VAL A 112 -21.83 -3.35 -1.49
N LEU A 113 -22.07 -2.07 -1.17
CA LEU A 113 -21.51 -1.41 0.01
C LEU A 113 -22.43 -1.47 1.24
N LYS A 114 -23.67 -1.92 1.10
CA LYS A 114 -24.65 -2.02 2.20
C LYS A 114 -25.35 -3.36 2.24
N ASP A 115 -26.02 -3.77 1.16
CA ASP A 115 -26.87 -4.96 1.20
C ASP A 115 -26.04 -6.27 1.18
N GLN A 116 -24.80 -6.22 0.66
CA GLN A 116 -23.83 -7.31 0.58
C GLN A 116 -22.45 -6.87 1.12
N ASP A 117 -22.43 -5.90 2.04
CA ASP A 117 -21.21 -5.25 2.54
C ASP A 117 -20.16 -6.25 3.05
N MET A 118 -20.58 -7.28 3.78
CA MET A 118 -19.75 -8.36 4.31
C MET A 118 -19.03 -9.16 3.21
N THR A 119 -19.73 -9.45 2.11
CA THR A 119 -19.18 -10.20 0.96
C THR A 119 -18.07 -9.42 0.27
N PHE A 120 -18.21 -8.10 0.21
CA PHE A 120 -17.28 -7.18 -0.46
C PHE A 120 -16.41 -6.37 0.52
N ALA A 121 -16.32 -6.81 1.77
CA ALA A 121 -15.62 -6.06 2.82
C ALA A 121 -14.09 -6.09 2.66
N ASN A 122 -13.55 -7.18 2.09
CA ASN A 122 -12.11 -7.35 1.94
C ASN A 122 -11.52 -6.50 0.81
N ARG A 123 -10.20 -6.28 0.85
CA ARG A 123 -9.45 -5.45 -0.10
C ARG A 123 -8.40 -6.27 -0.83
N ASP A 124 -8.16 -5.90 -2.08
CA ASP A 124 -6.99 -6.34 -2.83
C ASP A 124 -5.83 -5.39 -2.49
N VAL A 125 -4.97 -5.82 -1.58
CA VAL A 125 -3.94 -4.96 -1.00
C VAL A 125 -2.75 -4.82 -1.97
N PRO A 126 -2.35 -3.60 -2.36
CA PRO A 126 -1.18 -3.40 -3.20
C PRO A 126 0.11 -3.74 -2.44
N ALA A 127 1.18 -4.07 -3.16
CA ALA A 127 2.48 -4.39 -2.56
C ALA A 127 3.01 -3.25 -1.67
N ALA A 128 2.86 -2.01 -2.14
CA ALA A 128 3.17 -0.83 -1.35
C ALA A 128 2.33 -0.76 -0.06
N GLY A 129 1.02 -1.00 -0.14
CA GLY A 129 0.13 -1.01 1.03
C GLY A 129 0.58 -2.02 2.08
N ARG A 130 0.86 -3.27 1.67
CA ARG A 130 1.36 -4.32 2.58
C ARG A 130 2.69 -3.94 3.25
N ALA A 131 3.64 -3.41 2.48
CA ALA A 131 4.95 -3.01 2.99
C ALA A 131 4.89 -1.80 3.94
N MET A 132 3.86 -0.97 3.77
CA MET A 132 3.65 0.24 4.55
C MET A 132 3.01 -0.05 5.91
N THR A 133 2.08 -1.01 6.01
CA THR A 133 1.17 -1.09 7.18
C THR A 133 1.34 -2.36 8.02
N TYR A 134 2.55 -2.63 8.49
CA TYR A 134 2.85 -3.79 9.35
C TYR A 134 2.34 -5.12 8.75
N GLY A 135 2.37 -5.25 7.42
CA GLY A 135 1.85 -6.41 6.70
C GLY A 135 0.36 -6.34 6.34
N GLY A 136 -0.29 -5.17 6.43
CA GLY A 136 -1.72 -5.00 6.16
C GLY A 136 -2.60 -5.11 7.40
N GLN A 137 -2.07 -4.81 8.60
CA GLN A 137 -2.79 -4.91 9.88
C GLN A 137 -3.47 -3.60 10.31
N ASP A 138 -3.56 -2.62 9.41
CA ASP A 138 -4.24 -1.35 9.63
C ASP A 138 -5.74 -1.40 9.28
N ILE A 139 -6.47 -0.33 9.58
CA ILE A 139 -7.91 -0.24 9.35
C ILE A 139 -8.32 -0.18 7.86
N VAL A 140 -7.41 0.23 6.97
CA VAL A 140 -7.65 0.38 5.53
C VAL A 140 -7.51 -0.96 4.79
N TRP A 141 -6.48 -1.75 5.12
CA TRP A 141 -6.13 -2.97 4.38
C TRP A 141 -6.50 -4.28 5.07
N ALA A 142 -6.65 -4.31 6.40
CA ALA A 142 -6.90 -5.55 7.12
C ALA A 142 -8.19 -6.23 6.65
N PRO A 143 -8.19 -7.57 6.50
CA PRO A 143 -9.39 -8.30 6.11
C PRO A 143 -10.46 -8.17 7.18
N TYR A 144 -11.72 -8.18 6.76
CA TYR A 144 -12.84 -8.13 7.67
C TYR A 144 -12.82 -9.33 8.62
N GLY A 145 -12.80 -9.05 9.91
CA GLY A 145 -12.69 -10.05 10.96
C GLY A 145 -12.74 -9.43 12.36
N PRO A 146 -12.55 -10.24 13.41
CA PRO A 146 -12.52 -9.74 14.79
C PRO A 146 -11.51 -8.60 15.01
N GLU A 147 -10.32 -8.71 14.44
CA GLU A 147 -9.25 -7.70 14.53
C GLU A 147 -9.65 -6.39 13.86
N TRP A 148 -10.09 -6.43 12.59
CA TRP A 148 -10.57 -5.23 11.90
C TRP A 148 -11.76 -4.56 12.62
N ARG A 149 -12.70 -5.35 13.15
CA ARG A 149 -13.83 -4.82 13.94
C ARG A 149 -13.36 -4.12 15.22
N MET A 150 -12.35 -4.67 15.89
CA MET A 150 -11.72 -4.04 17.05
C MET A 150 -11.07 -2.71 16.65
N LEU A 151 -10.21 -2.70 15.62
CA LEU A 151 -9.58 -1.48 15.10
C LEU A 151 -10.61 -0.41 14.74
N ARG A 152 -11.68 -0.79 14.02
CA ARG A 152 -12.78 0.11 13.67
C ARG A 152 -13.51 0.65 14.89
N LYS A 153 -13.76 -0.19 15.91
CA LYS A 153 -14.38 0.25 17.16
C LYS A 153 -13.49 1.28 17.88
N VAL A 154 -12.19 1.02 17.98
CA VAL A 154 -11.21 1.94 18.58
C VAL A 154 -11.16 3.26 17.81
N CYS A 155 -11.06 3.21 16.48
CA CYS A 155 -11.03 4.41 15.64
C CYS A 155 -12.32 5.23 15.77
N VAL A 156 -13.50 4.63 15.58
CA VAL A 156 -14.77 5.35 15.55
C VAL A 156 -15.18 5.85 16.93
N ARG A 157 -15.02 5.03 17.98
CA ARG A 157 -15.48 5.39 19.34
C ARG A 157 -14.40 6.09 20.16
N GLY A 158 -13.16 5.61 20.07
CA GLY A 158 -12.03 6.13 20.85
C GLY A 158 -11.43 7.38 20.24
N MET A 159 -11.19 7.41 18.93
CA MET A 159 -10.50 8.55 18.30
C MET A 159 -11.49 9.57 17.72
N LEU A 160 -12.39 9.14 16.84
CA LEU A 160 -13.26 10.03 16.06
C LEU A 160 -14.62 10.32 16.73
N GLY A 161 -14.82 9.85 17.96
CA GLY A 161 -16.04 10.12 18.72
C GLY A 161 -16.13 11.57 19.17
N ASN A 162 -17.35 12.09 19.35
CA ASN A 162 -17.60 13.48 19.73
C ASN A 162 -16.78 13.92 20.95
N GLN A 163 -16.73 13.09 21.99
CA GLN A 163 -15.96 13.39 23.22
C GLN A 163 -14.47 13.63 22.94
N SER A 164 -13.85 12.77 22.13
CA SER A 164 -12.43 12.88 21.77
C SER A 164 -12.18 14.07 20.85
N MET A 165 -13.10 14.30 19.90
CA MET A 165 -13.03 15.46 19.01
C MET A 165 -13.18 16.78 19.79
N ASP A 166 -14.09 16.87 20.75
CA ASP A 166 -14.29 18.05 21.59
C ASP A 166 -13.10 18.29 22.51
N ALA A 167 -12.54 17.23 23.09
CA ALA A 167 -11.33 17.29 23.91
C ALA A 167 -10.13 17.90 23.16
N MET A 168 -10.03 17.66 21.84
CA MET A 168 -8.96 18.17 20.98
C MET A 168 -9.31 19.48 20.26
N HIS A 169 -10.43 20.13 20.61
CA HIS A 169 -10.86 21.38 19.96
C HIS A 169 -9.78 22.47 20.01
N SER A 170 -9.12 22.63 21.15
CA SER A 170 -8.06 23.65 21.35
C SER A 170 -6.87 23.45 20.40
N LEU A 171 -6.48 22.20 20.12
CA LEU A 171 -5.40 21.85 19.21
C LEU A 171 -5.73 22.29 17.77
N ARG A 172 -6.94 21.96 17.30
CA ARG A 172 -7.41 22.36 15.97
C ARG A 172 -7.54 23.88 15.86
N HIS A 173 -8.17 24.50 16.85
CA HIS A 173 -8.40 25.95 16.86
C HIS A 173 -7.09 26.75 16.81
N LYS A 174 -6.06 26.29 17.53
CA LYS A 174 -4.72 26.91 17.52
C LYS A 174 -4.09 26.91 16.12
N GLU A 175 -4.15 25.80 15.40
CA GLU A 175 -3.57 25.67 14.06
C GLU A 175 -4.33 26.50 13.02
N VAL A 176 -5.67 26.51 13.08
CA VAL A 176 -6.49 27.36 12.21
C VAL A 176 -6.20 28.84 12.46
N ARG A 177 -6.08 29.27 13.73
CA ARG A 177 -5.72 30.66 14.06
C ARG A 177 -4.34 31.04 13.52
N ARG A 178 -3.37 30.13 13.58
CA ARG A 178 -2.02 30.36 13.02
C ARG A 178 -2.07 30.53 11.50
N MET A 179 -2.85 29.71 10.81
CA MET A 179 -3.05 29.84 9.36
C MET A 179 -3.71 31.19 9.01
N VAL A 180 -4.76 31.59 9.72
CA VAL A 180 -5.41 32.90 9.50
C VAL A 180 -4.43 34.05 9.72
N GLN A 181 -3.62 33.99 10.78
CA GLN A 181 -2.57 34.98 11.03
C GLN A 181 -1.54 35.01 9.90
N HIS A 182 -1.09 33.85 9.41
CA HIS A 182 -0.15 33.78 8.30
C HIS A 182 -0.71 34.43 7.03
N VAL A 183 -1.94 34.08 6.65
CA VAL A 183 -2.62 34.69 5.49
C VAL A 183 -2.79 36.20 5.68
N HIS A 184 -3.13 36.65 6.90
CA HIS A 184 -3.24 38.08 7.21
C HIS A 184 -1.91 38.83 7.02
N THR A 185 -0.75 38.21 7.31
CA THR A 185 0.56 38.84 7.02
C THR A 185 0.87 39.00 5.53
N LYS A 186 0.06 38.38 4.65
CA LYS A 186 0.25 38.39 3.20
C LYS A 186 -0.79 39.26 2.48
N ILE A 187 -1.50 40.14 3.18
CA ILE A 187 -2.44 41.08 2.55
C ILE A 187 -1.72 41.86 1.44
N GLY A 188 -2.34 41.89 0.25
CA GLY A 188 -1.76 42.53 -0.93
C GLY A 188 -0.74 41.67 -1.70
N SER A 189 -0.49 40.42 -1.27
CA SER A 189 0.39 39.47 -1.96
C SER A 189 -0.36 38.19 -2.37
N PRO A 190 0.03 37.52 -3.46
CA PRO A 190 -0.49 36.19 -3.80
C PRO A 190 -0.20 35.16 -2.70
N VAL A 191 -1.15 34.25 -2.49
CA VAL A 191 -1.04 33.14 -1.53
C VAL A 191 -1.42 31.84 -2.23
N ASP A 192 -0.58 30.81 -2.12
CA ASP A 192 -0.93 29.46 -2.54
C ASP A 192 -1.87 28.82 -1.49
N VAL A 193 -3.17 28.82 -1.78
CA VAL A 193 -4.19 28.26 -0.88
C VAL A 193 -4.03 26.75 -0.72
N GLY A 194 -3.60 26.04 -1.77
CA GLY A 194 -3.42 24.59 -1.74
C GLY A 194 -2.33 24.19 -0.76
N GLU A 195 -1.16 24.83 -0.87
CA GLU A 195 -0.04 24.62 0.04
C GLU A 195 -0.41 25.00 1.48
N GLN A 196 -1.08 26.14 1.69
CA GLN A 196 -1.49 26.58 3.03
C GLN A 196 -2.49 25.63 3.68
N MET A 197 -3.50 25.17 2.93
CA MET A 197 -4.47 24.19 3.45
C MET A 197 -3.80 22.86 3.77
N PHE A 198 -2.91 22.38 2.91
CA PHE A 198 -2.16 21.14 3.14
C PHE A 198 -1.33 21.23 4.43
N LEU A 199 -0.54 22.28 4.59
CA LEU A 199 0.28 22.51 5.79
C LEU A 199 -0.58 22.63 7.06
N THR A 200 -1.72 23.31 6.96
CA THR A 200 -2.63 23.48 8.10
C THR A 200 -3.25 22.16 8.52
N MET A 201 -3.77 21.37 7.57
CA MET A 201 -4.36 20.06 7.85
C MET A 201 -3.34 19.09 8.41
N LEU A 202 -2.14 19.08 7.85
CA LEU A 202 -1.04 18.25 8.35
C LEU A 202 -0.69 18.61 9.80
N ASN A 203 -0.58 19.89 10.13
CA ASN A 203 -0.34 20.31 11.52
C ASN A 203 -1.49 19.97 12.45
N VAL A 204 -2.75 20.12 11.99
CA VAL A 204 -3.94 19.74 12.75
C VAL A 204 -3.90 18.25 13.09
N ILE A 205 -3.69 17.40 12.09
CA ILE A 205 -3.66 15.93 12.25
C ILE A 205 -2.49 15.55 13.15
N THR A 206 -1.27 15.99 12.85
CA THR A 206 -0.08 15.70 13.65
C THR A 206 -0.21 16.15 15.11
N ASN A 207 -0.80 17.33 15.35
CA ASN A 207 -1.05 17.78 16.72
C ASN A 207 -2.10 16.93 17.44
N MET A 208 -3.13 16.48 16.73
CA MET A 208 -4.14 15.58 17.30
C MET A 208 -3.62 14.16 17.53
N MET A 209 -2.62 13.72 16.77
CA MET A 209 -2.02 12.40 16.94
C MET A 209 -1.19 12.30 18.23
N TRP A 210 -0.31 13.25 18.50
CA TRP A 210 0.65 13.14 19.62
C TRP A 210 1.01 14.47 20.30
N GLY A 211 0.14 15.48 20.21
CA GLY A 211 0.22 16.67 21.04
C GLY A 211 1.40 17.56 20.68
N GLY A 212 1.33 18.27 19.55
CA GLY A 212 2.34 19.26 19.21
C GLY A 212 2.27 20.47 20.14
N SER A 213 3.34 20.66 20.92
CA SER A 213 3.60 21.75 21.89
C SER A 213 2.99 21.58 23.28
N SER A 214 3.59 20.71 24.10
CA SER A 214 3.69 20.96 25.54
C SER A 214 4.98 21.75 25.83
N LYS A 215 4.79 23.00 26.28
CA LYS A 215 5.70 23.92 27.00
C LYS A 215 7.23 23.79 26.76
N GLY A 216 7.82 24.83 26.17
CA GLY A 216 9.26 25.09 26.21
C GLY A 216 9.84 25.48 24.85
N ASP A 217 10.43 26.66 24.77
CA ASP A 217 11.02 27.23 23.55
C ASP A 217 12.15 26.33 22.97
N ASP A 218 12.77 25.49 23.81
CA ASP A 218 13.80 24.51 23.40
C ASP A 218 13.23 23.27 22.66
N GLY A 219 11.95 22.94 22.86
CA GLY A 219 11.26 21.86 22.16
C GLY A 219 10.87 22.20 20.72
N ARG A 220 10.82 23.51 20.40
CA ARG A 220 10.38 24.01 19.08
C ARG A 220 11.28 23.50 17.95
N SER A 221 12.59 23.45 18.15
CA SER A 221 13.56 23.03 17.13
C SER A 221 13.48 21.53 16.83
N ARG A 222 13.32 20.67 17.86
CA ARG A 222 13.20 19.21 17.70
C ARG A 222 11.84 18.79 17.16
N THR A 223 10.75 19.39 17.64
CA THR A 223 9.40 19.17 17.09
C THR A 223 9.30 19.64 15.63
N THR A 224 10.02 20.70 15.25
CA THR A 224 10.07 21.15 13.85
C THR A 224 10.86 20.17 12.97
N LYS A 225 11.96 19.58 13.48
CA LYS A 225 12.73 18.56 12.76
C LYS A 225 11.96 17.24 12.60
N ILE A 226 11.38 16.71 13.69
CA ILE A 226 10.54 15.49 13.65
C ILE A 226 9.32 15.73 12.76
N GLY A 227 8.70 16.90 12.87
CA GLY A 227 7.62 17.32 11.99
C GLY A 227 8.05 17.30 10.53
N ALA A 228 9.13 17.99 10.15
CA ALA A 228 9.62 18.03 8.78
C ALA A 228 9.97 16.64 8.23
N GLU A 229 10.64 15.80 9.02
CA GLU A 229 10.93 14.41 8.65
C GLU A 229 9.65 13.60 8.43
N PHE A 230 8.68 13.70 9.34
CA PHE A 230 7.38 13.06 9.21
C PHE A 230 6.66 13.49 7.93
N ARG A 231 6.62 14.79 7.62
CA ARG A 231 5.99 15.31 6.39
C ARG A 231 6.65 14.72 5.14
N GLN A 232 7.98 14.65 5.14
CA GLN A 232 8.72 14.10 4.01
C GLN A 232 8.40 12.61 3.83
N VAL A 233 8.42 11.82 4.91
CA VAL A 233 8.13 10.38 4.85
C VAL A 233 6.69 10.13 4.39
N VAL A 234 5.70 10.87 4.90
CA VAL A 234 4.29 10.76 4.46
C VAL A 234 4.15 11.11 2.98
N SER A 235 4.82 12.16 2.51
CA SER A 235 4.82 12.54 1.09
C SER A 235 5.41 11.44 0.20
N ASP A 236 6.56 10.89 0.59
CA ASP A 236 7.24 9.81 -0.14
C ASP A 236 6.37 8.54 -0.17
N MET A 237 5.76 8.16 0.96
CA MET A 237 4.82 7.02 1.04
C MET A 237 3.60 7.24 0.14
N THR A 238 3.01 8.43 0.17
CA THR A 238 1.84 8.78 -0.66
C THR A 238 2.17 8.64 -2.15
N GLY A 239 3.35 9.12 -2.57
CA GLY A 239 3.83 8.97 -3.94
C GLY A 239 4.02 7.50 -4.35
N LEU A 240 4.56 6.67 -3.46
CA LEU A 240 4.76 5.23 -3.72
C LEU A 240 3.43 4.45 -3.78
N LEU A 241 2.44 4.80 -2.95
CA LEU A 241 1.10 4.20 -3.01
C LEU A 241 0.36 4.54 -4.31
N GLY A 242 0.53 5.77 -4.80
CA GLY A 242 -0.10 6.24 -6.04
C GLY A 242 0.58 5.76 -7.32
N ALA A 243 1.79 5.21 -7.22
CA ALA A 243 2.56 4.77 -8.38
C ALA A 243 1.99 3.47 -8.98
N PRO A 244 1.78 3.39 -10.31
CA PRO A 244 1.44 2.14 -10.96
C PRO A 244 2.51 1.08 -10.70
N ASN A 245 2.09 -0.13 -10.34
CA ASN A 245 2.99 -1.22 -9.98
C ASN A 245 2.66 -2.53 -10.73
N VAL A 246 3.59 -3.03 -11.53
CA VAL A 246 3.46 -4.27 -12.31
C VAL A 246 3.18 -5.47 -11.41
N SER A 247 3.81 -5.53 -10.23
CA SER A 247 3.60 -6.62 -9.26
C SER A 247 2.14 -6.75 -8.81
N ASP A 248 1.40 -5.65 -8.81
CA ASP A 248 -0.02 -5.64 -8.40
C ASP A 248 -0.95 -6.17 -9.50
N PHE A 249 -0.53 -6.18 -10.77
CA PHE A 249 -1.32 -6.73 -11.89
C PHE A 249 -0.86 -8.13 -12.33
N PHE A 250 0.39 -8.49 -12.04
CA PHE A 250 1.00 -9.77 -12.42
C PHE A 250 1.60 -10.48 -11.21
N PRO A 251 0.79 -11.22 -10.43
CA PRO A 251 1.25 -11.85 -9.17
C PRO A 251 2.46 -12.79 -9.34
N SER A 252 2.61 -13.43 -10.51
CA SER A 252 3.76 -14.27 -10.82
C SER A 252 5.10 -13.52 -10.86
N LEU A 253 5.04 -12.20 -11.12
CA LEU A 253 6.21 -11.32 -11.16
C LEU A 253 6.45 -10.59 -9.82
N ALA A 254 5.52 -10.68 -8.87
CA ALA A 254 5.57 -9.90 -7.64
C ALA A 254 6.86 -10.11 -6.84
N ARG A 255 7.40 -11.35 -6.82
CA ARG A 255 8.66 -11.70 -6.15
C ARG A 255 9.89 -10.92 -6.61
N PHE A 256 9.84 -10.29 -7.79
CA PHE A 256 11.00 -9.60 -8.36
C PHE A 256 11.00 -8.11 -8.05
N ASP A 257 9.88 -7.54 -7.56
CA ASP A 257 9.72 -6.10 -7.30
C ASP A 257 10.33 -5.24 -8.43
N LEU A 258 9.88 -5.44 -9.67
CA LEU A 258 10.53 -4.92 -10.88
C LEU A 258 10.72 -3.39 -10.88
N GLN A 259 9.87 -2.66 -10.17
CA GLN A 259 9.93 -1.19 -10.03
C GLN A 259 10.57 -0.73 -8.71
N GLY A 260 10.92 -1.67 -7.83
CA GLY A 260 11.47 -1.42 -6.51
C GLY A 260 10.48 -0.76 -5.55
N ILE A 261 9.17 -0.82 -5.83
CA ILE A 261 8.14 -0.08 -5.08
C ILE A 261 8.03 -0.64 -3.66
N GLU A 262 8.00 -1.97 -3.52
CA GLU A 262 7.93 -2.62 -2.22
C GLU A 262 9.16 -2.28 -1.38
N LYS A 263 10.36 -2.40 -1.97
CA LYS A 263 11.62 -2.07 -1.31
C LYS A 263 11.69 -0.60 -0.90
N LYS A 264 11.31 0.33 -1.78
CA LYS A 264 11.30 1.78 -1.48
C LYS A 264 10.30 2.10 -0.36
N MET A 265 9.12 1.47 -0.39
CA MET A 265 8.11 1.65 0.64
C MET A 265 8.62 1.14 1.99
N HIS A 266 9.29 -0.02 2.02
CA HIS A 266 9.85 -0.56 3.24
C HIS A 266 10.91 0.37 3.87
N VAL A 267 11.75 1.03 3.06
CA VAL A 267 12.70 2.04 3.57
C VAL A 267 11.97 3.19 4.26
N GLN A 268 10.87 3.68 3.67
CA GLN A 268 10.06 4.73 4.29
C GLN A 268 9.36 4.24 5.55
N PHE A 269 8.83 3.02 5.54
CA PHE A 269 8.22 2.38 6.71
C PHE A 269 9.18 2.36 7.91
N LEU A 270 10.45 1.98 7.72
CA LEU A 270 11.44 1.97 8.81
C LEU A 270 11.70 3.37 9.38
N ARG A 271 11.73 4.40 8.52
CA ARG A 271 11.88 5.80 8.99
C ARG A 271 10.65 6.25 9.77
N PHE A 272 9.47 5.90 9.28
CA PHE A 272 8.20 6.22 9.92
C PHE A 272 8.03 5.53 11.28
N ASP A 273 8.33 4.24 11.34
CA ASP A 273 8.25 3.43 12.57
C ASP A 273 9.20 3.97 13.65
N LYS A 274 10.40 4.39 13.25
CA LYS A 274 11.36 5.05 14.15
C LYS A 274 10.85 6.38 14.71
N ILE A 275 10.11 7.16 13.91
CA ILE A 275 9.46 8.39 14.39
C ILE A 275 8.43 8.04 15.46
N PHE A 276 7.60 7.01 15.22
CA PHE A 276 6.63 6.56 16.22
C PHE A 276 7.29 6.06 17.49
N ASP A 277 8.32 5.22 17.40
CA ASP A 277 9.04 4.73 18.56
C ASP A 277 9.58 5.89 19.40
N SER A 278 10.23 6.87 18.77
CA SER A 278 10.73 8.04 19.48
C SER A 278 9.64 8.83 20.20
N ILE A 279 8.44 8.94 19.60
CA ILE A 279 7.32 9.69 20.18
C ILE A 279 6.67 8.90 21.32
N ILE A 280 6.47 7.60 21.14
CA ILE A 280 5.89 6.69 22.13
C ILE A 280 6.82 6.59 23.35
N GLU A 281 8.11 6.36 23.15
CA GLU A 281 9.10 6.31 24.24
C GLU A 281 9.14 7.62 25.03
N GLN A 282 9.07 8.76 24.35
CA GLN A 282 9.04 10.06 25.02
C GLN A 282 7.77 10.23 25.86
N ARG A 283 6.62 9.77 25.35
CA ARG A 283 5.34 9.82 26.08
C ARG A 283 5.40 8.97 27.34
N LEU A 284 5.84 7.72 27.22
CA LEU A 284 5.92 6.79 28.35
C LEU A 284 6.84 7.31 29.46
N LYS A 285 8.02 7.84 29.11
CA LYS A 285 8.94 8.47 30.09
C LYS A 285 8.32 9.67 30.80
N SER A 286 7.56 10.51 30.06
CA SER A 286 6.91 11.68 30.65
C SER A 286 5.80 11.31 31.64
N GLU A 287 5.14 10.16 31.45
CA GLU A 287 4.13 9.63 32.37
C GLU A 287 4.75 9.02 33.63
N GLU A 288 5.91 8.37 33.51
CA GLU A 288 6.65 7.82 34.65
C GLU A 288 7.24 8.91 35.56
N GLU A 289 7.69 10.03 34.98
CA GLU A 289 8.31 11.14 35.71
C GLU A 289 7.29 12.13 36.30
N GLY A 290 6.04 12.13 35.83
CA GLY A 290 4.98 13.05 36.25
C GLY A 290 3.86 12.36 37.04
N GLY A 291 3.93 12.37 38.37
CA GLY A 291 2.87 11.85 39.25
C GLY A 291 1.49 12.51 39.02
N GLU A 292 0.43 11.76 39.39
CA GLU A 292 -1.06 11.91 39.30
C GLU A 292 -1.76 13.24 38.91
N ASP A 293 -1.09 14.39 38.86
CA ASP A 293 -1.66 15.70 38.55
C ASP A 293 -1.67 16.05 37.04
N SER A 294 -1.41 15.05 36.17
CA SER A 294 -1.47 15.17 34.71
C SER A 294 -2.89 15.09 34.13
N THR A 295 -3.92 15.37 34.93
CA THR A 295 -5.32 15.46 34.48
C THR A 295 -5.55 16.55 33.42
N SER A 296 -4.57 17.43 33.20
CA SER A 296 -4.52 18.44 32.13
C SER A 296 -3.67 18.07 30.91
N ALA A 297 -3.10 16.85 30.86
CA ALA A 297 -2.32 16.38 29.73
C ALA A 297 -3.17 16.35 28.45
N SER A 298 -2.61 16.88 27.37
CA SER A 298 -3.23 16.93 26.04
C SER A 298 -3.90 15.59 25.70
N LYS A 299 -5.23 15.59 25.58
CA LYS A 299 -6.03 14.42 25.18
C LYS A 299 -5.83 14.18 23.68
N ASP A 300 -4.65 13.74 23.26
CA ASP A 300 -4.37 13.34 21.88
C ASP A 300 -4.64 11.86 21.63
N PHE A 301 -4.61 11.44 20.36
CA PHE A 301 -4.91 10.07 19.98
C PHE A 301 -3.92 9.07 20.55
N LEU A 302 -2.63 9.41 20.62
CA LEU A 302 -1.62 8.54 21.21
C LEU A 302 -1.97 8.23 22.67
N GLN A 303 -2.36 9.22 23.46
CA GLN A 303 -2.80 9.01 24.84
C GLN A 303 -3.99 8.06 24.94
N ILE A 304 -4.99 8.25 24.06
CA ILE A 304 -6.20 7.43 24.04
C ILE A 304 -5.84 5.98 23.69
N LEU A 305 -4.99 5.78 22.68
CA LEU A 305 -4.60 4.45 22.23
C LEU A 305 -3.73 3.72 23.24
N LEU A 306 -2.81 4.40 23.94
CA LEU A 306 -2.02 3.81 25.02
C LEU A 306 -2.93 3.32 26.15
N LYS A 307 -3.87 4.15 26.61
CA LYS A 307 -4.86 3.77 27.64
C LYS A 307 -5.72 2.57 27.23
N LEU A 308 -6.14 2.52 25.97
CA LEU A 308 -6.92 1.40 25.44
C LEU A 308 -6.08 0.12 25.25
N LYS A 309 -4.77 0.25 25.05
CA LYS A 309 -3.84 -0.88 24.96
C LYS A 309 -3.60 -1.54 26.32
N ASP A 310 -3.66 -0.75 27.38
CA ASP A 310 -3.42 -1.21 28.75
C ASP A 310 -4.71 -1.68 29.44
N ASP A 311 -5.86 -1.58 28.76
CA ASP A 311 -7.14 -2.14 29.21
C ASP A 311 -7.20 -3.66 28.95
N GLU A 312 -7.05 -4.45 30.03
CA GLU A 312 -6.96 -5.92 29.98
C GLU A 312 -8.29 -6.63 29.64
N ASP A 313 -9.44 -5.93 29.66
CA ASP A 313 -10.77 -6.54 29.53
C ASP A 313 -11.19 -6.86 28.07
N SER A 314 -10.31 -6.64 27.09
CA SER A 314 -10.64 -6.88 25.68
C SER A 314 -10.39 -8.32 25.23
N LYS A 315 -11.43 -8.97 24.66
CA LYS A 315 -11.33 -10.30 24.02
C LYS A 315 -10.32 -10.38 22.86
N VAL A 316 -9.99 -9.23 22.24
CA VAL A 316 -8.93 -9.09 21.24
C VAL A 316 -8.08 -7.91 21.70
N PRO A 317 -6.88 -8.13 22.26
CA PRO A 317 -6.08 -7.06 22.82
C PRO A 317 -5.50 -6.17 21.71
N LEU A 318 -5.46 -4.86 21.96
CA LEU A 318 -4.77 -3.92 21.08
C LEU A 318 -3.27 -4.10 21.28
N THR A 319 -2.52 -4.29 20.20
CA THR A 319 -1.05 -4.44 20.25
C THR A 319 -0.38 -3.11 19.92
N MET A 320 0.93 -3.01 20.16
CA MET A 320 1.69 -1.82 19.76
C MET A 320 1.67 -1.62 18.23
N ASN A 321 1.73 -2.71 17.45
CA ASN A 321 1.60 -2.63 15.99
C ASN A 321 0.22 -2.10 15.58
N HIS A 322 -0.87 -2.56 16.22
CA HIS A 322 -2.21 -2.03 15.97
C HIS A 322 -2.31 -0.53 16.29
N LEU A 323 -1.71 -0.09 17.39
CA LEU A 323 -1.67 1.32 17.78
C LEU A 323 -0.95 2.16 16.71
N LYS A 324 0.27 1.77 16.33
CA LYS A 324 1.04 2.50 15.30
C LYS A 324 0.34 2.47 13.94
N ALA A 325 -0.26 1.34 13.57
CA ALA A 325 -1.03 1.18 12.34
C ALA A 325 -2.30 2.07 12.31
N LEU A 326 -2.89 2.41 13.47
CA LEU A 326 -4.02 3.34 13.56
C LEU A 326 -3.61 4.82 13.50
N LEU A 327 -2.36 5.14 13.85
CA LEU A 327 -1.82 6.50 13.75
C LEU A 327 -1.20 6.79 12.38
N MET A 328 -1.01 5.76 11.55
CA MET A 328 -0.49 5.85 10.18
C MET A 328 -1.54 6.42 9.21
#